data_AF-A0A661X3U7-F1
#
_entry.id   AF-A0A661X3U7-F1
#
_cell.length_a   1.000
_cell.length_b   1.000
_cell.length_c   1.000
_cell.angle_alpha   90.00
_cell.angle_beta   90.00
_cell.angle_gamma   90.00
#
_symmetry.space_group_name_H-M   'P 1'
#
loop_
_entity.id
_entity.type
_entity.pdbx_description
1 polymer ?
#
loop_
_entity_poly.entity_id
_entity_poly.type
_entity_poly.pdbx_seq_one_letter_code
_entity_poly.pdbx_strand_id
1 'polypeptide(L)'
;MENRKSSLLGILLSISDFLILKNYNFALIGGLAYSVIFEPRATYDLDFIIEVEDFDKFLKDLKSNSDFIFVHDKPMIFENAEIERVVHKNNTVVDFLIADDEYKRNILRRKRELIVNQKKLFI
;
A
#
# COMPACT_ATOMS: atom_id res chain seq x y z
N MET A 1 -1.87 -1.69 -27.10
CA MET A 1 -1.29 -2.50 -26.03
C MET A 1 -0.87 -1.55 -24.93
N GLU A 2 -1.75 -1.32 -23.94
CA GLU A 2 -1.40 -0.51 -22.77
C GLU A 2 -0.19 -1.14 -22.09
N ASN A 3 0.82 -0.33 -21.80
CA ASN A 3 2.04 -0.79 -21.18
C ASN A 3 1.67 -1.32 -19.79
N ARG A 4 1.73 -2.65 -19.58
CA ARG A 4 1.21 -3.28 -18.35
C ARG A 4 1.82 -2.68 -17.06
N LYS A 5 3.02 -2.10 -17.14
CA LYS A 5 3.71 -1.37 -16.07
C LYS A 5 3.07 -0.03 -15.66
N SER A 6 2.24 0.58 -16.51
CA SER A 6 1.56 1.85 -16.22
C SER A 6 0.08 1.67 -15.83
N SER A 7 -0.44 0.44 -15.84
CA SER A 7 -1.78 0.16 -15.33
C SER A 7 -1.82 0.23 -13.80
N LEU A 8 -2.94 0.67 -13.22
CA LEU A 8 -3.13 0.72 -11.76
C LEU A 8 -2.88 -0.66 -11.11
N LEU A 9 -3.35 -1.73 -11.75
CA LEU A 9 -3.09 -3.11 -11.32
C LEU A 9 -1.58 -3.44 -11.35
N GLY A 10 -0.87 -3.02 -12.40
CA GLY A 10 0.57 -3.21 -12.49
C GLY A 10 1.34 -2.50 -11.36
N ILE A 11 0.92 -1.28 -11.03
CA ILE A 11 1.49 -0.48 -9.92
C ILE A 11 1.19 -1.17 -8.58
N LEU A 12 -0.07 -1.55 -8.34
CA LEU A 12 -0.50 -2.28 -7.15
C LEU A 12 0.35 -3.53 -6.91
N LEU A 13 0.49 -4.38 -7.93
CA LEU A 13 1.26 -5.61 -7.82
C LEU A 13 2.76 -5.36 -7.64
N SER A 14 3.30 -4.29 -8.23
CA SER A 14 4.70 -3.89 -8.02
C SER A 14 4.96 -3.45 -6.57
N ILE A 15 4.01 -2.72 -5.96
CA ILE A 15 4.11 -2.29 -4.57
C ILE A 15 3.97 -3.48 -3.64
N SER A 16 3.03 -4.39 -3.91
CA SER A 16 2.87 -5.64 -3.14
C SER A 16 4.18 -6.45 -3.13
N ASP A 17 4.80 -6.67 -4.29
CA ASP A 17 6.08 -7.37 -4.38
C ASP A 17 7.19 -6.67 -3.59
N PHE A 18 7.26 -5.34 -3.66
CA PHE A 18 8.23 -4.54 -2.90
C PHE A 18 8.06 -4.74 -1.38
N LEU A 19 6.81 -4.68 -0.88
CA LEU A 19 6.52 -4.85 0.54
C LEU A 19 6.79 -6.29 1.01
N ILE A 20 6.50 -7.29 0.18
CA ILE A 20 6.83 -8.70 0.44
C ILE A 20 8.35 -8.88 0.52
N LEU A 21 9.10 -8.34 -0.45
CA LEU A 21 10.57 -8.45 -0.49
C LEU A 21 11.22 -7.84 0.75
N LYS A 22 10.65 -6.75 1.28
CA LYS A 22 11.12 -6.08 2.49
C LYS A 22 10.58 -6.72 3.78
N ASN A 23 9.80 -7.78 3.68
CA ASN A 23 9.22 -8.54 4.79
C ASN A 23 8.30 -7.70 5.69
N TYR A 24 7.51 -6.80 5.09
CA TYR A 24 6.48 -6.06 5.82
C TYR A 24 5.20 -6.90 6.00
N ASN A 25 4.52 -6.72 7.14
CA ASN A 25 3.16 -7.20 7.34
C ASN A 25 2.17 -6.13 6.88
N PHE A 26 1.54 -6.34 5.73
CA PHE A 26 0.62 -5.36 5.12
C PHE A 26 -0.61 -6.03 4.52
N ALA A 27 -1.62 -5.21 4.20
CA ALA A 27 -2.76 -5.55 3.36
C ALA A 27 -3.23 -4.31 2.58
N LEU A 28 -3.75 -4.52 1.37
CA LEU A 28 -4.51 -3.52 0.61
C LEU A 28 -5.85 -3.30 1.31
N ILE A 29 -6.21 -2.04 1.52
CA ILE A 29 -7.48 -1.61 2.11
C ILE A 29 -8.19 -0.63 1.15
N GLY A 30 -9.20 0.08 1.65
CA GLY A 30 -9.85 1.16 0.90
C GLY A 30 -10.72 0.67 -0.26
N GLY A 31 -10.94 1.56 -1.22
CA GLY A 31 -11.90 1.36 -2.31
C GLY A 31 -11.50 0.22 -3.26
N LEU A 32 -10.21 0.02 -3.50
CA LEU A 32 -9.72 -1.06 -4.35
C LEU A 32 -9.79 -2.42 -3.67
N ALA A 33 -9.49 -2.54 -2.36
CA ALA A 33 -9.69 -3.80 -1.65
C ALA A 33 -11.15 -4.27 -1.75
N TYR A 34 -12.09 -3.32 -1.60
CA TYR A 34 -13.52 -3.60 -1.80
C TYR A 34 -13.84 -3.99 -3.25
N SER A 35 -13.21 -3.32 -4.23
CA SER A 35 -13.40 -3.59 -5.68
C SER A 35 -12.74 -4.88 -6.18
N VAL A 36 -11.81 -5.46 -5.42
CA VAL A 36 -11.30 -6.82 -5.69
C VAL A 36 -12.34 -7.87 -5.31
N ILE A 37 -13.24 -7.54 -4.38
CA ILE A 37 -14.30 -8.43 -3.90
C ILE A 37 -15.65 -8.17 -4.63
N PHE A 38 -15.93 -6.93 -5.04
CA PHE A 38 -17.20 -6.49 -5.64
C PHE A 38 -16.99 -5.61 -6.89
N GLU A 39 -18.05 -5.27 -7.64
CA GLU A 39 -17.93 -4.44 -8.85
C GLU A 39 -17.22 -3.09 -8.59
N PRO A 40 -16.32 -2.65 -9.48
CA PRO A 40 -15.37 -1.58 -9.20
C PRO A 40 -16.02 -0.20 -9.07
N ARG A 41 -15.62 0.56 -8.04
CA ARG A 41 -15.70 2.03 -8.05
C ARG A 41 -14.40 2.59 -8.63
N ALA A 42 -14.49 3.68 -9.39
CA ALA A 42 -13.33 4.39 -9.92
C ALA A 42 -12.57 5.08 -8.76
N THR A 43 -11.62 4.37 -8.14
CA THR A 43 -10.64 4.94 -7.22
C THR A 43 -9.26 4.94 -7.91
N TYR A 44 -8.57 6.07 -7.85
CA TYR A 44 -7.28 6.29 -8.53
C TYR A 44 -6.07 6.22 -7.56
N ASP A 45 -6.34 5.99 -6.28
CA ASP A 45 -5.40 5.83 -5.17
C ASP A 45 -5.28 4.36 -4.73
N LEU A 46 -4.17 4.05 -4.07
CA LEU A 46 -3.88 2.76 -3.46
C LEU A 46 -3.71 2.95 -1.96
N ASP A 47 -4.55 2.30 -1.16
CA ASP A 47 -4.47 2.37 0.29
C ASP A 47 -3.94 1.06 0.86
N PHE A 48 -2.90 1.13 1.67
CA PHE A 48 -2.37 -0.03 2.40
C PHE A 48 -2.43 0.23 3.90
N ILE A 49 -2.78 -0.81 4.66
CA ILE A 49 -2.48 -0.86 6.09
C ILE A 49 -1.19 -1.66 6.28
N ILE A 50 -0.29 -1.16 7.13
CA ILE A 50 1.04 -1.74 7.31
C ILE A 50 1.50 -1.66 8.77
N GLU A 51 2.07 -2.75 9.26
CA GLU A 51 2.73 -2.79 10.56
C GLU A 51 4.20 -2.35 10.41
N VAL A 52 4.57 -1.31 11.16
CA VAL A 52 5.89 -0.69 11.12
C VAL A 52 6.44 -0.62 12.55
N GLU A 53 7.48 -1.41 12.82
CA GLU A 53 8.16 -1.42 14.12
C GLU A 53 9.21 -0.29 14.24
N ASP A 54 9.88 0.01 13.13
CA ASP A 54 10.90 1.04 13.01
C ASP A 54 10.53 1.96 11.84
N PHE A 55 10.03 3.14 12.16
CA PHE A 55 9.54 4.09 11.18
C PHE A 55 10.66 4.67 10.31
N ASP A 56 11.84 4.91 10.87
CA ASP A 56 12.99 5.45 10.12
C ASP A 56 13.49 4.42 9.10
N LYS A 57 13.53 3.14 9.48
CA LYS A 57 13.83 2.05 8.54
C LYS A 57 12.78 1.98 7.43
N PHE A 58 11.49 2.10 7.77
CA PHE A 58 10.41 2.10 6.79
C PHE A 58 10.56 3.24 5.77
N LEU A 59 10.80 4.47 6.24
CA LEU A 59 11.08 5.61 5.36
C LEU A 59 12.31 5.38 4.48
N LYS A 60 13.37 4.79 5.02
CA LYS A 60 14.59 4.46 4.25
C LYS A 60 14.31 3.43 3.17
N ASP A 61 13.50 2.42 3.48
CA ASP A 61 13.09 1.40 2.51
C ASP A 61 12.23 2.01 1.39
N LEU A 62 11.24 2.82 1.73
CA LEU A 62 10.43 3.54 0.73
C LEU A 62 11.31 4.43 -0.16
N LYS A 63 12.24 5.20 0.41
CA LYS A 63 13.21 6.04 -0.33
C LYS A 63 14.17 5.25 -1.21
N SER A 64 14.40 3.97 -0.90
CA SER A 64 15.22 3.09 -1.74
C SER A 64 14.52 2.69 -3.04
N ASN A 65 13.20 2.87 -3.12
CA ASN A 65 12.42 2.65 -4.33
C ASN A 65 12.29 3.95 -5.13
N SER A 66 12.98 4.02 -6.28
CA SER A 66 12.98 5.20 -7.17
C SER A 66 11.62 5.53 -7.76
N ASP A 67 10.65 4.63 -7.66
CA ASP A 67 9.31 4.84 -8.18
C ASP A 67 8.41 5.61 -7.19
N PHE A 68 8.84 5.78 -5.94
CA PHE A 68 8.13 6.58 -4.94
C PHE A 68 8.68 8.00 -4.82
N ILE A 69 7.78 8.96 -4.85
CA ILE A 69 8.04 10.39 -4.67
C ILE A 69 7.38 10.81 -3.36
N PHE A 70 8.17 11.31 -2.42
CA PHE A 70 7.67 11.85 -1.16
C PHE A 70 7.08 13.24 -1.41
N VAL A 71 5.82 13.43 -0.98
CA VAL A 71 5.10 14.70 -1.16
C VAL A 71 4.97 15.49 0.15
N HIS A 72 5.31 14.88 1.28
CA HIS A 72 5.33 15.48 2.60
C HIS A 72 6.65 15.15 3.30
N ASP A 73 7.14 16.08 4.14
CA ASP A 73 8.36 15.88 4.94
C ASP A 73 8.11 14.97 6.16
N LYS A 74 6.83 14.81 6.54
CA LYS A 74 6.38 14.05 7.70
C LYS A 74 5.06 13.33 7.39
N PRO A 75 4.75 12.26 8.14
CA PRO A 75 3.46 11.58 8.05
C PRO A 75 2.29 12.52 8.33
N MET A 76 1.16 12.26 7.69
CA MET A 76 -0.10 12.91 7.99
C MET A 76 -0.68 12.31 9.28
N ILE A 77 -0.91 13.16 10.28
CA ILE A 77 -1.46 12.75 11.58
C ILE A 77 -2.92 13.19 11.69
N PHE A 78 -3.79 12.22 11.98
CA PHE A 78 -5.19 12.40 12.33
C PHE A 78 -5.41 11.87 13.75
N GLU A 79 -6.57 12.15 14.35
CA GLU A 79 -6.86 11.77 15.75
C GLU A 79 -6.58 10.30 16.07
N ASN A 80 -6.85 9.39 15.12
CA ASN A 80 -6.69 7.95 15.31
C ASN A 80 -5.87 7.28 14.19
N ALA A 81 -5.12 8.05 13.39
CA ALA A 81 -4.41 7.50 12.24
C ALA A 81 -3.13 8.28 11.91
N GLU A 82 -2.07 7.54 11.63
CA GLU A 82 -0.85 8.05 11.01
C GLU A 82 -0.76 7.47 9.59
N ILE A 83 -0.56 8.34 8.60
CA ILE A 83 -0.49 7.97 7.19
C ILE A 83 0.81 8.51 6.59
N GLU A 84 1.65 7.60 6.09
CA GLU A 84 2.76 7.98 5.22
C GLU A 84 2.27 7.95 3.77
N ARG A 85 2.29 9.09 3.09
CA ARG A 85 1.82 9.24 1.72
C ARG A 85 2.99 9.42 0.77
N VAL A 86 3.00 8.60 -0.28
CA VAL A 86 3.89 8.76 -1.43
C VAL A 86 3.09 8.85 -2.72
N VAL A 87 3.67 9.44 -3.74
CA VAL A 87 3.14 9.40 -5.11
C VAL A 87 4.04 8.49 -5.93
N HIS A 88 3.45 7.49 -6.56
CA HIS A 88 4.15 6.67 -7.54
C HIS A 88 4.44 7.49 -8.80
N LYS A 89 5.57 7.27 -9.48
CA LYS A 89 6.01 8.00 -10.70
C LYS A 89 4.99 8.12 -11.84
N ASN A 90 3.95 7.29 -11.82
CA ASN A 90 2.83 7.32 -12.78
C ASN A 90 1.64 8.15 -12.27
N ASN A 91 1.83 9.03 -11.27
CA ASN A 91 0.82 9.88 -10.63
C ASN A 91 -0.29 9.11 -9.87
N THR A 92 0.03 7.93 -9.35
CA THR A 92 -0.86 7.18 -8.45
C THR A 92 -0.52 7.52 -7.02
N VAL A 93 -1.48 8.01 -6.25
CA VAL A 93 -1.31 8.25 -4.81
C VAL A 93 -1.28 6.90 -4.09
N VAL A 94 -0.34 6.73 -3.16
CA VAL A 94 -0.21 5.54 -2.34
C VAL A 94 -0.15 5.97 -0.87
N ASP A 95 -1.15 5.53 -0.11
CA ASP A 95 -1.28 5.83 1.31
C ASP A 95 -0.93 4.59 2.13
N PHE A 96 -0.01 4.75 3.08
CA PHE A 96 0.35 3.73 4.05
C PHE A 96 -0.19 4.12 5.43
N LEU A 97 -1.34 3.56 5.78
CA LEU A 97 -1.91 3.64 7.13
C LEU A 97 -1.10 2.77 8.10
N ILE A 98 -0.51 3.40 9.11
CA ILE A 98 0.32 2.71 10.10
C ILE A 98 -0.56 1.96 11.10
N ALA A 99 -0.29 0.67 11.30
CA ALA A 99 -0.94 -0.20 12.28
C ALA A 99 -0.30 -0.07 13.67
N ASP A 100 -0.46 1.12 14.26
CA ASP A 100 0.07 1.53 15.56
C ASP A 100 -0.73 0.99 16.78
N ASP A 101 -1.99 0.61 16.58
CA ASP A 101 -2.87 0.06 17.62
C ASP A 101 -3.32 -1.39 17.37
N GLU A 102 -3.92 -2.01 18.39
CA GLU A 102 -4.39 -3.40 18.33
C GLU A 102 -5.54 -3.61 17.33
N TYR A 103 -6.44 -2.63 17.19
CA TYR A 103 -7.55 -2.71 16.25
C TYR A 103 -7.04 -2.80 14.81
N LYS A 104 -6.09 -1.95 14.44
CA LYS A 104 -5.41 -1.94 13.15
C LYS A 104 -4.61 -3.23 12.92
N ARG A 105 -3.88 -3.73 13.92
CA ARG A 105 -3.18 -5.02 13.82
C ARG A 105 -4.13 -6.21 13.64
N ASN A 106 -5.32 -6.17 14.22
CA ASN A 106 -6.34 -7.20 14.02
C ASN A 106 -6.85 -7.26 12.57
N ILE A 107 -6.86 -6.14 11.83
CA ILE A 107 -7.15 -6.14 10.39
C ILE A 107 -6.10 -6.97 9.64
N LEU A 108 -4.80 -6.71 9.92
CA LEU A 108 -3.69 -7.46 9.31
C LEU A 108 -3.73 -8.95 9.64
N ARG A 109 -4.12 -9.34 10.86
CA ARG A 109 -4.30 -10.76 11.24
C ARG A 109 -5.39 -11.48 10.46
N ARG A 110 -6.36 -10.74 9.91
CA ARG A 110 -7.50 -11.27 9.15
C ARG A 110 -7.29 -11.23 7.64
N LYS A 111 -6.14 -10.72 7.18
CA LYS A 111 -5.86 -10.57 5.75
C LYS A 111 -5.92 -11.90 5.03
N ARG A 112 -6.34 -11.87 3.77
CA ARG A 112 -6.43 -13.01 2.86
C ARG A 112 -5.40 -12.86 1.76
N GLU A 113 -4.71 -13.95 1.45
CA GLU A 113 -3.86 -14.02 0.27
C GLU A 113 -4.73 -14.25 -0.97
N LEU A 114 -4.53 -13.43 -1.98
CA LEU A 114 -5.07 -13.57 -3.32
C LEU A 114 -3.93 -13.70 -4.33
N ILE A 115 -4.15 -14.54 -5.35
CA ILE A 115 -3.23 -14.64 -6.49
C ILE A 115 -3.83 -13.89 -7.68
N VAL A 116 -3.17 -12.81 -8.08
CA VAL A 116 -3.57 -11.96 -9.22
C VAL A 116 -2.40 -11.87 -10.18
N ASN A 117 -2.59 -12.27 -11.44
CA ASN A 117 -1.51 -12.34 -12.44
C ASN A 117 -0.25 -13.07 -11.93
N GLN A 118 -0.44 -14.20 -11.24
CA GLN A 118 0.65 -15.03 -10.64
C GLN A 118 1.45 -14.33 -9.52
N LYS A 119 0.99 -13.17 -9.04
CA LYS A 119 1.59 -12.43 -7.92
C LYS A 119 0.67 -12.46 -6.71
N LYS A 120 1.28 -12.30 -5.53
CA LYS A 120 0.56 -12.28 -4.26
C LYS A 120 0.05 -10.88 -3.96
N LEU A 121 -1.20 -10.79 -3.55
CA LEU A 121 -1.83 -9.61 -3.00
C LEU A 121 -2.49 -10.00 -1.67
N PHE A 122 -2.36 -9.16 -0.66
CA PHE A 122 -3.05 -9.35 0.62
C PHE A 122 -4.15 -8.31 0.75
N ILE A 123 -5.37 -8.73 1.10
CA ILE A 123 -6.55 -7.87 1.34
C ILE A 123 -7.21 -8.19 2.68
#